data_AF-A0A212SZW2-F1
#
_entry.id   AF-A0A212SZW2-F1
#
_cell.length_a   1.000
_cell.length_b   1.000
_cell.length_c   1.000
_cell.angle_alpha   90.00
_cell.angle_beta   90.00
_cell.angle_gamma   90.00
#
_symmetry.space_group_name_H-M   'P 1'
#
loop_
_entity.id
_entity.type
_entity.pdbx_description
1 polymer ?
#
loop_
_entity_poly.entity_id
_entity_poly.type
_entity_poly.pdbx_seq_one_letter_code
_entity_poly.pdbx_strand_id
1 'polypeptide(L)'
;ISGKNKQNAVKSMVVTDAEGRLLFCSPAEPASCADITHARKLGLVELLADGPAVEILADAGYQGLGAQTGGRVVTPPHRKFKKNPPEWYEEMHERQRKAHSSRRIRVEHGIGHLKNWRSLARHHGRREHMSDIIQSVAGLLSYQQAATASGTQT
;
A
#
# COMPACT_ATOMS: atom_id res chain seq x y z
N ILE A 1 10.33 -22.34 -9.78
CA ILE A 1 8.90 -21.98 -9.88
C ILE A 1 8.79 -20.73 -10.75
N SER A 2 8.18 -20.83 -11.93
CA SER A 2 8.12 -19.72 -12.90
C SER A 2 7.21 -18.59 -12.39
N GLY A 3 7.77 -17.40 -12.15
CA GLY A 3 7.06 -16.22 -11.67
C GLY A 3 6.09 -15.59 -12.68
N LYS A 4 6.05 -16.08 -13.92
CA LYS A 4 5.26 -15.50 -15.02
C LYS A 4 3.74 -15.63 -14.83
N ASN A 5 3.27 -16.64 -14.10
CA ASN A 5 1.83 -16.87 -13.94
C ASN A 5 1.22 -16.27 -12.66
N LYS A 6 2.03 -15.66 -11.77
CA LYS A 6 1.61 -15.14 -10.44
C LYS A 6 0.84 -16.13 -9.54
N GLN A 7 0.62 -17.38 -9.98
CA GLN A 7 -0.18 -18.40 -9.31
C GLN A 7 0.34 -18.72 -7.91
N ASN A 8 1.66 -18.65 -7.71
CA ASN A 8 2.33 -19.00 -6.46
C ASN A 8 2.72 -17.79 -5.60
N ALA A 9 2.52 -16.57 -6.10
CA ALA A 9 2.81 -15.37 -5.34
C ALA A 9 1.59 -14.96 -4.51
N VAL A 10 1.86 -14.37 -3.36
CA VAL A 10 0.85 -13.73 -2.51
C VAL A 10 1.24 -12.29 -2.23
N LYS A 11 0.26 -11.50 -1.80
CA LYS A 11 0.43 -10.10 -1.43
C LYS A 11 -0.50 -9.73 -0.29
N SER A 12 -0.11 -8.71 0.47
CA SER A 12 -0.94 -8.10 1.50
C SER A 12 -1.09 -6.61 1.21
N MET A 13 -2.24 -6.05 1.57
CA MET A 13 -2.44 -4.61 1.64
C MET A 13 -1.78 -4.10 2.92
N VAL A 14 -1.05 -2.99 2.83
CA VAL A 14 -0.36 -2.37 3.96
C VAL A 14 -0.78 -0.91 4.03
N VAL A 15 -1.12 -0.44 5.23
CA VAL A 15 -1.43 0.96 5.52
C VAL A 15 -0.45 1.46 6.56
N THR A 16 0.11 2.63 6.31
CA THR A 16 1.00 3.35 7.22
C THR A 16 0.44 4.73 7.49
N ASP A 17 0.89 5.36 8.59
CA ASP A 17 0.69 6.81 8.76
C ASP A 17 1.70 7.63 7.92
N ALA A 18 1.69 8.94 8.14
CA ALA A 18 2.55 9.90 7.45
C ALA A 18 4.03 9.77 7.85
N GLU A 19 4.33 9.19 9.02
CA GLU A 19 5.68 8.95 9.52
C GLU A 19 6.23 7.59 9.06
N GLY A 20 5.41 6.75 8.42
CA GLY A 20 5.78 5.42 7.96
C GLY A 20 5.61 4.33 9.02
N ARG A 21 4.88 4.60 10.10
CA ARG A 21 4.51 3.57 11.09
C ARG A 21 3.40 2.69 10.55
N LEU A 22 3.51 1.39 10.78
CA LEU A 22 2.56 0.40 10.29
C LEU A 22 1.25 0.47 11.10
N LEU A 23 0.16 0.83 10.43
CA LEU A 23 -1.19 0.90 11.01
C LEU A 23 -1.99 -0.37 10.76
N PHE A 24 -1.81 -0.97 9.58
CA PHE A 24 -2.55 -2.17 9.19
C PHE A 24 -1.76 -2.99 8.17
N CYS A 25 -1.91 -4.31 8.27
CA CYS A 25 -1.52 -5.25 7.24
C CYS A 25 -2.63 -6.27 7.06
N SER A 26 -3.06 -6.57 5.84
CA SER A 26 -4.08 -7.58 5.59
C SER A 26 -3.51 -9.00 5.62
N PRO A 27 -4.36 -10.02 5.81
CA PRO A 27 -4.03 -11.39 5.41
C PRO A 27 -3.52 -11.45 3.96
N ALA A 28 -2.73 -12.48 3.67
CA ALA A 28 -2.15 -12.63 2.34
C ALA A 28 -3.18 -13.13 1.33
N GLU A 29 -3.36 -12.39 0.24
CA GLU A 29 -4.19 -12.77 -0.91
C GLU A 29 -3.31 -13.28 -2.07
N PRO A 30 -3.84 -14.14 -2.96
CA PRO A 30 -3.16 -14.45 -4.23
C PRO A 30 -2.76 -13.19 -4.99
N ALA A 31 -1.52 -13.15 -5.50
CA ALA A 31 -1.01 -12.00 -6.24
C ALA A 31 -1.72 -11.78 -7.60
N SER A 32 -2.57 -12.72 -8.03
CA SER A 32 -3.48 -12.59 -9.16
C SER A 32 -4.70 -11.70 -8.87
N CYS A 33 -5.11 -11.55 -7.60
CA CYS A 33 -6.18 -10.64 -7.21
C CYS A 33 -5.76 -9.20 -7.52
N ALA A 34 -6.61 -8.34 -8.08
CA ALA A 34 -6.26 -6.93 -8.29
C ALA A 34 -6.22 -6.17 -6.94
N ASP A 35 -5.31 -5.22 -6.76
CA ASP A 35 -5.17 -4.46 -5.50
C ASP A 35 -6.47 -3.75 -5.11
N ILE A 36 -7.11 -3.08 -6.06
CA ILE A 36 -8.43 -2.47 -5.86
C ILE A 36 -9.51 -3.48 -5.43
N THR A 37 -9.49 -4.70 -5.96
CA THR A 37 -10.45 -5.74 -5.58
C THR A 37 -10.18 -6.22 -4.16
N HIS A 38 -8.91 -6.37 -3.79
CA HIS A 38 -8.52 -6.73 -2.43
C HIS A 38 -8.96 -5.66 -1.42
N ALA A 39 -8.72 -4.37 -1.71
CA ALA A 39 -9.18 -3.26 -0.87
C ALA A 39 -10.71 -3.26 -0.66
N ARG A 40 -11.48 -3.53 -1.72
CA ARG A 40 -12.94 -3.65 -1.63
C ARG A 40 -13.38 -4.82 -0.75
N LYS A 41 -12.78 -6.00 -0.94
CA LYS A 41 -13.06 -7.18 -0.10
C LYS A 41 -12.78 -6.92 1.38
N LEU A 42 -11.79 -6.09 1.68
CA LEU A 42 -11.42 -5.71 3.05
C LEU A 42 -12.27 -4.58 3.64
N GLY A 43 -13.26 -4.07 2.90
CA GLY A 43 -14.15 -3.02 3.39
C GLY A 43 -13.51 -1.63 3.44
N LEU A 44 -12.42 -1.38 2.68
CA LEU A 44 -11.72 -0.09 2.74
C LEU A 44 -12.62 1.07 2.30
N VAL A 45 -13.51 0.85 1.34
CA VAL A 45 -14.38 1.90 0.82
C VAL A 45 -15.40 2.30 1.88
N GLU A 46 -16.01 1.31 2.50
CA GLU A 46 -16.99 1.45 3.57
C GLU A 46 -16.36 2.11 4.80
N LEU A 47 -15.16 1.68 5.19
CA LEU A 47 -14.39 2.29 6.28
C LEU A 47 -14.11 3.78 6.02
N LEU A 48 -13.84 4.17 4.77
CA LEU A 48 -13.60 5.57 4.41
C LEU A 48 -14.89 6.35 4.17
N ALA A 49 -16.04 5.70 4.00
CA ALA A 49 -17.33 6.38 3.95
C ALA A 49 -17.79 6.74 5.38
N ASP A 50 -17.67 5.81 6.32
CA ASP A 50 -18.21 5.94 7.67
C ASP A 50 -17.18 6.43 8.70
N GLY A 51 -15.89 6.38 8.34
CA GLY A 51 -14.78 6.70 9.24
C GLY A 51 -14.30 8.16 9.21
N PRO A 52 -13.36 8.52 10.11
CA PRO A 52 -12.85 9.89 10.26
C PRO A 52 -12.27 10.41 8.96
N ALA A 53 -12.36 11.72 8.70
CA ALA A 53 -11.86 12.34 7.46
C ALA A 53 -10.33 12.23 7.33
N VAL A 54 -9.87 11.14 6.70
CA VAL A 54 -8.46 10.86 6.39
C VAL A 54 -8.26 10.64 4.90
N GLU A 55 -7.13 11.14 4.39
CA GLU A 55 -6.66 10.90 3.04
C GLU A 55 -5.70 9.70 3.03
N ILE A 56 -5.88 8.78 2.08
CA ILE A 56 -4.99 7.64 1.86
C ILE A 56 -4.25 7.81 0.54
N LEU A 57 -2.91 7.86 0.61
CA LEU A 57 -2.06 7.76 -0.56
C LEU A 57 -1.94 6.31 -1.01
N ALA A 58 -2.34 6.02 -2.24
CA ALA A 58 -2.32 4.68 -2.79
C ALA A 58 -1.56 4.61 -4.12
N ASP A 59 -1.13 3.41 -4.51
CA ASP A 59 -0.49 3.19 -5.81
C ASP A 59 -1.49 3.15 -6.98
N ALA A 60 -0.97 2.98 -8.20
CA ALA A 60 -1.81 2.94 -9.41
C ALA A 60 -2.75 1.72 -9.46
N GLY A 61 -2.45 0.63 -8.75
CA GLY A 61 -3.30 -0.55 -8.65
C GLY A 61 -4.61 -0.32 -7.89
N TYR A 62 -4.70 0.79 -7.15
CA TYR A 62 -5.91 1.25 -6.47
C TYR A 62 -6.70 2.32 -7.26
N GLN A 63 -6.31 2.61 -8.50
CA GLN A 63 -7.01 3.59 -9.34
C GLN A 63 -8.50 3.24 -9.49
N GLY A 64 -9.36 4.22 -9.24
CA GLY A 64 -10.81 4.07 -9.20
C GLY A 64 -11.41 4.15 -7.79
N LEU A 65 -10.63 3.86 -6.74
CA LEU A 65 -11.10 4.01 -5.36
C LEU A 65 -11.39 5.48 -5.00
N GLY A 66 -10.66 6.44 -5.56
CA GLY A 66 -10.91 7.86 -5.31
C GLY A 66 -12.35 8.26 -5.63
N ALA A 67 -12.92 7.76 -6.74
CA ALA A 67 -14.32 8.03 -7.09
C ALA A 67 -15.32 7.39 -6.12
N GLN A 68 -14.97 6.25 -5.53
CA GLN A 68 -15.81 5.52 -4.57
C GLN A 68 -15.72 6.08 -3.14
N THR A 69 -14.69 6.87 -2.85
CA THR A 69 -14.35 7.34 -1.50
C THR A 69 -14.42 8.87 -1.39
N GLY A 70 -15.12 9.54 -2.30
CA GLY A 70 -15.24 11.01 -2.29
C GLY A 70 -13.90 11.74 -2.42
N GLY A 71 -12.93 11.15 -3.11
CA GLY A 71 -11.58 11.70 -3.29
C GLY A 71 -10.59 11.36 -2.17
N ARG A 72 -11.00 10.62 -1.14
CA ARG A 72 -10.14 10.30 0.01
C ARG A 72 -8.99 9.34 -0.33
N VAL A 73 -9.16 8.45 -1.31
CA VAL A 73 -8.04 7.64 -1.84
C VAL A 73 -7.40 8.36 -3.02
N VAL A 74 -6.16 8.83 -2.81
CA VAL A 74 -5.38 9.59 -3.79
C VAL A 74 -4.34 8.69 -4.45
N THR A 75 -4.58 8.37 -5.71
CA THR A 75 -3.69 7.58 -6.57
C THR A 75 -2.88 8.49 -7.51
N PRO A 76 -1.81 7.99 -8.16
CA PRO A 76 -1.13 8.76 -9.20
C PRO A 76 -2.11 9.20 -10.30
N PRO A 77 -1.86 10.34 -10.98
CA PRO A 77 -2.73 10.81 -12.04
C PRO A 77 -2.87 9.75 -13.14
N HIS A 78 -4.09 9.54 -13.61
CA HIS A 78 -4.35 8.65 -14.73
C HIS A 78 -3.99 9.34 -16.06
N ARG A 79 -3.21 8.66 -16.90
CA ARG A 79 -2.79 9.20 -18.20
C ARG A 79 -3.97 9.17 -19.18
N LYS A 80 -4.47 10.34 -19.56
CA LYS A 80 -5.59 10.53 -20.49
C LYS A 80 -5.18 10.27 -21.94
N PHE A 81 -4.02 10.78 -22.36
CA PHE A 81 -3.53 10.68 -23.73
C PHE A 81 -2.51 9.55 -23.87
N LYS A 82 -2.80 8.59 -24.76
CA LYS A 82 -1.91 7.45 -25.05
C LYS A 82 -0.86 7.76 -26.11
N LYS A 83 -1.16 8.65 -27.06
CA LYS A 83 -0.25 9.09 -28.14
C LYS A 83 -0.38 10.60 -28.33
N ASN A 84 0.72 11.24 -28.70
CA ASN A 84 0.82 12.67 -29.03
C ASN A 84 0.05 13.60 -28.06
N PRO A 85 0.30 13.51 -26.74
CA PRO A 85 -0.25 14.48 -25.81
C PRO A 85 0.27 15.89 -26.13
N PRO A 86 -0.54 16.94 -25.88
CA PRO A 86 -0.03 18.30 -25.87
C PRO A 86 1.11 18.45 -24.83
N GLU A 87 2.11 19.28 -25.13
CA GLU A 87 3.27 19.50 -24.26
C GLU A 87 2.86 19.97 -22.85
N TRP A 88 1.94 20.94 -22.76
CA TRP A 88 1.39 21.42 -21.49
C TRP A 88 0.79 20.30 -20.63
N TYR A 89 0.22 19.27 -21.27
CA TYR A 89 -0.37 18.14 -20.57
C TYR A 89 0.72 17.22 -20.01
N GLU A 90 1.79 16.98 -20.77
CA GLU A 90 2.91 16.16 -20.30
C GLU A 90 3.61 16.80 -19.11
N GLU A 91 3.85 18.11 -19.16
CA GLU A 91 4.45 18.87 -18.06
C GLU A 91 3.59 18.80 -16.80
N MET A 92 2.29 19.09 -16.92
CA MET A 92 1.35 19.01 -15.80
C MET A 92 1.27 17.59 -15.21
N HIS A 93 1.13 16.58 -16.06
CA HIS A 93 1.05 15.18 -15.64
C HIS A 93 2.34 14.74 -14.95
N GLU A 94 3.50 15.15 -15.47
CA GLU A 94 4.78 14.89 -14.83
C GLU A 94 4.89 15.54 -13.45
N ARG A 95 4.53 16.81 -13.33
CA ARG A 95 4.55 17.53 -12.06
C ARG A 95 3.68 16.84 -11.01
N GLN A 96 2.45 16.46 -11.38
CA GLN A 96 1.53 15.74 -10.49
C GLN A 96 2.06 14.36 -10.09
N ARG A 97 2.60 13.60 -11.04
CA ARG A 97 3.22 12.30 -10.79
C ARG A 97 4.43 12.41 -9.87
N LYS A 98 5.32 13.40 -10.08
CA LYS A 98 6.48 13.65 -9.22
C LYS A 98 6.04 14.04 -7.80
N ALA A 99 5.05 14.92 -7.67
CA ALA A 99 4.49 15.30 -6.37
C ALA A 99 3.90 14.09 -5.62
N HIS A 100 3.11 13.24 -6.30
CA HIS A 100 2.57 12.02 -5.71
C HIS A 100 3.67 11.03 -5.30
N SER A 101 4.64 10.79 -6.18
CA SER A 101 5.76 9.89 -5.91
C SER A 101 6.59 10.35 -4.72
N SER A 102 6.84 11.66 -4.58
CA SER A 102 7.58 12.23 -3.45
C SER A 102 6.86 11.97 -2.12
N ARG A 103 5.54 12.17 -2.07
CA ARG A 103 4.74 11.89 -0.87
C ARG A 103 4.75 10.41 -0.49
N ARG A 104 4.84 9.51 -1.48
CA ARG A 104 4.85 8.05 -1.28
C ARG A 104 6.16 7.48 -0.75
N ILE A 105 7.27 8.23 -0.78
CA ILE A 105 8.57 7.75 -0.26
C ILE A 105 8.45 7.25 1.18
N ARG A 106 7.69 7.94 2.04
CA ARG A 106 7.49 7.51 3.44
C ARG A 106 6.68 6.23 3.57
N VAL A 107 5.67 6.04 2.72
CA VAL A 107 4.91 4.78 2.64
C VAL A 107 5.84 3.64 2.24
N GLU A 108 6.73 3.87 1.28
CA GLU A 108 7.71 2.89 0.84
C GLU A 108 8.72 2.55 1.95
N HIS A 109 9.16 3.52 2.75
CA HIS A 109 9.98 3.27 3.93
C HIS A 109 9.24 2.41 4.97
N GLY A 110 7.97 2.72 5.27
CA GLY A 110 7.14 1.93 6.19
C GLY A 110 6.98 0.47 5.73
N ILE A 111 6.70 0.27 4.44
CA ILE A 111 6.67 -1.07 3.83
C ILE A 111 8.06 -1.73 3.87
N GLY A 112 9.13 -0.94 3.71
CA GLY A 112 10.52 -1.40 3.82
C GLY A 112 10.83 -1.98 5.19
N HIS A 113 10.37 -1.34 6.27
CA HIS A 113 10.52 -1.87 7.64
C HIS A 113 9.92 -3.25 7.77
N LEU A 114 8.74 -3.50 7.18
CA LEU A 114 8.12 -4.82 7.16
C LEU A 114 8.93 -5.81 6.33
N LYS A 115 9.27 -5.45 5.09
CA LYS A 115 9.96 -6.33 4.13
C LYS A 115 11.37 -6.73 4.57
N ASN A 116 12.03 -5.92 5.40
CA ASN A 116 13.39 -6.16 5.86
C ASN A 116 13.49 -7.24 6.95
N TRP A 117 12.38 -7.69 7.53
CA TRP A 117 12.39 -8.82 8.46
C TRP A 117 12.85 -10.09 7.75
N ARG A 118 13.82 -10.79 8.32
CA ARG A 118 14.49 -11.93 7.68
C ARG A 118 13.52 -13.05 7.31
N SER A 119 12.45 -13.26 8.08
CA SER A 119 11.38 -14.23 7.80
C SER A 119 10.62 -13.93 6.50
N LEU A 120 10.57 -12.66 6.08
CA LEU A 120 9.96 -12.20 4.83
C LEU A 120 11.00 -12.01 3.73
N ALA A 121 12.10 -11.31 4.00
CA ALA A 121 13.17 -11.02 3.05
C ALA A 121 13.83 -12.29 2.48
N ARG A 122 13.90 -13.35 3.31
CA ARG A 122 14.50 -14.65 2.97
C ARG A 122 13.53 -15.77 3.31
N HIS A 123 12.29 -15.64 2.86
CA HIS A 123 11.29 -16.67 3.08
C HIS A 123 11.61 -17.94 2.27
N HIS A 124 11.81 -19.06 2.97
CA HIS A 124 11.99 -20.39 2.38
C HIS A 124 10.90 -21.38 2.83
N GLY A 125 9.89 -20.89 3.55
CA GLY A 125 8.80 -21.69 4.08
C GLY A 125 7.73 -22.02 3.04
N ARG A 126 6.68 -22.71 3.50
CA ARG A 126 5.52 -23.01 2.67
C ARG A 126 4.58 -21.81 2.60
N ARG A 127 3.94 -21.61 1.45
CA ARG A 127 3.10 -20.45 1.14
C ARG A 127 1.91 -20.32 2.08
N GLU A 128 1.32 -21.43 2.51
CA GLU A 128 0.16 -21.47 3.41
C GLU A 128 0.42 -20.76 4.74
N HIS A 129 1.68 -20.71 5.20
CA HIS A 129 2.05 -20.00 6.43
C HIS A 129 2.37 -18.52 6.19
N MET A 130 2.39 -18.06 4.93
CA MET A 130 2.83 -16.70 4.60
C MET A 130 1.92 -15.65 5.22
N SER A 131 0.60 -15.89 5.25
CA SER A 131 -0.35 -14.97 5.88
C SER A 131 -0.02 -14.81 7.36
N ASP A 132 0.16 -15.92 8.09
CA ASP A 132 0.46 -15.91 9.52
C ASP A 132 1.80 -15.25 9.82
N ILE A 133 2.83 -15.51 8.98
CA ILE A 133 4.15 -14.88 9.12
C ILE A 133 4.06 -13.37 8.89
N ILE A 134 3.39 -12.93 7.82
CA ILE A 134 3.21 -11.50 7.52
C ILE A 134 2.48 -10.81 8.67
N GLN A 135 1.39 -11.40 9.16
CA GLN A 135 0.59 -10.85 10.26
C GLN A 135 1.38 -10.78 11.56
N SER A 136 2.14 -11.84 11.89
CA SER A 136 2.99 -11.87 13.08
C SER A 136 4.06 -10.79 13.03
N VAL A 137 4.75 -10.66 11.89
CA VAL A 137 5.77 -9.61 11.69
C VAL A 137 5.13 -8.22 11.75
N ALA A 138 3.96 -8.02 11.15
CA ALA A 138 3.23 -6.77 11.19
C ALA A 138 2.86 -6.36 12.63
N GLY A 139 2.35 -7.30 13.43
CA GLY A 139 2.01 -7.05 14.83
C GLY A 139 3.23 -6.67 15.68
N LEU A 140 4.34 -7.42 15.53
CA LEU A 140 5.60 -7.13 16.23
C LEU A 140 6.18 -5.77 15.83
N LEU A 141 6.18 -5.45 14.53
CA LEU A 141 6.68 -4.17 14.03
C LEU A 141 5.84 -3.00 14.54
N SER A 142 4.50 -3.11 14.48
CA SER A 142 3.60 -2.07 14.95
C SER A 142 3.78 -1.83 16.46
N TYR A 143 3.89 -2.90 17.25
CA TYR A 143 4.18 -2.82 18.69
C TYR A 143 5.52 -2.12 18.99
N GLN A 144 6.59 -2.49 18.28
CA GLN A 144 7.90 -1.87 18.45
C GLN A 144 7.88 -0.37 18.09
N GLN A 145 7.19 0.00 17.01
CA GLN A 145 7.04 1.40 16.59
C GLN A 145 6.22 2.22 17.60
N ALA A 146 5.16 1.64 18.17
CA ALA A 146 4.35 2.27 19.20
C ALA A 146 5.14 2.50 20.50
N ALA A 147 5.90 1.50 20.96
CA ALA A 147 6.74 1.61 22.16
C ALA A 147 7.86 2.65 22.01
N THR A 148 8.43 2.79 20.81
CA THR A 148 9.45 3.81 20.54
C THR A 148 8.84 5.22 20.55
N ALA A 149 7.62 5.37 20.02
CA ALA A 149 6.93 6.66 19.99
C ALA A 149 6.53 7.16 21.40
N SER A 150 6.13 6.26 22.31
CA SER A 150 5.80 6.63 23.69
C SER A 150 7.03 6.99 24.52
N GLY A 151 8.19 6.38 24.25
CA GLY A 151 9.45 6.70 24.93
C GLY A 151 10.12 8.01 24.49
N THR A 152 9.62 8.67 23.44
CA THR A 152 10.15 9.96 22.94
C THR A 152 9.40 11.16 23.54
N GLN A 153 8.35 10.93 24.35
CA GLN A 153 7.63 11.97 25.10
C GLN A 153 8.15 12.10 26.53
N THR A 154 9.39 12.55 26.69
CA THR A 154 9.99 13.03 27.96
C THR A 154 11.02 14.09 27.62
#